data_AF-A0AAE3FQC5-F1
#
_entry.id   AF-A0AAE3FQC5-F1
#
_cell.length_a   1.000
_cell.length_b   1.000
_cell.length_c   1.000
_cell.angle_alpha   90.00
_cell.angle_beta   90.00
_cell.angle_gamma   90.00
#
_symmetry.space_group_name_H-M   'P 1'
#
loop_
_entity.id
_entity.type
_entity.pdbx_description
1 polymer ?
#
loop_
_entity_poly.entity_id
_entity_poly.type
_entity_poly.pdbx_seq_one_letter_code
_entity_poly.pdbx_strand_id
1 'polypeptide(L)'
;MGEEGRAVRERATVQQYEPPVFGIERDMWVAEDAETGCTGIGRVEDEAVGNLVSLVLTHESAAIDETEYLKLPGQVREKRWSNAGARKRRGIVERLFDGF
;
A
#
# COMPACT_ATOMS: atom_id res chain seq x y z
N MET A 1 8.67 6.30 5.90
CA MET A 1 7.72 5.35 6.51
C MET A 1 7.97 5.38 8.00
N GLY A 2 6.92 5.56 8.81
CA GLY A 2 7.06 5.55 10.27
C GLY A 2 7.42 4.16 10.79
N GLU A 3 7.83 4.07 12.05
CA GLU A 3 8.21 2.82 12.71
C GLU A 3 7.09 1.76 12.67
N GLU A 4 5.84 2.20 12.87
CA GLU A 4 4.63 1.35 12.80
C GLU A 4 4.49 0.68 11.43
N GLY A 5 4.64 1.43 10.34
CA GLY A 5 4.55 0.87 8.98
C GLY A 5 5.65 -0.13 8.66
N ARG A 6 6.82 -0.03 9.33
CA ARG A 6 7.88 -1.03 9.21
C ARG A 6 7.53 -2.30 9.99
N ALA A 7 6.98 -2.16 11.20
CA ALA A 7 6.54 -3.30 12.00
C ALA A 7 5.49 -4.14 11.25
N VAL A 8 4.51 -3.48 10.59
CA VAL A 8 3.51 -4.19 9.76
C VAL A 8 4.18 -4.96 8.61
N ARG A 9 5.19 -4.39 7.96
CA ARG A 9 5.93 -5.08 6.88
C ARG A 9 6.69 -6.30 7.36
N GLU A 10 7.29 -6.23 8.55
CA GLU A 10 8.10 -7.31 9.10
C GLU A 10 7.25 -8.51 9.54
N ARG A 11 5.99 -8.29 9.95
CA ARG A 11 5.06 -9.37 10.32
C ARG A 11 4.15 -9.88 9.19
N ALA A 12 4.07 -9.15 8.07
CA ALA A 12 3.21 -9.50 6.96
C ALA A 12 3.59 -10.85 6.33
N THR A 13 2.59 -11.69 6.08
CA THR A 13 2.76 -12.88 5.23
C THR A 13 2.42 -12.49 3.79
N VAL A 14 3.33 -12.77 2.86
CA VAL A 14 3.17 -12.37 1.45
C VAL A 14 3.20 -13.60 0.55
N GLN A 15 2.23 -13.71 -0.35
CA GLN A 15 2.10 -14.81 -1.31
C GLN A 15 1.85 -14.27 -2.71
N GLN A 16 2.49 -14.92 -3.70
CA GLN A 16 2.22 -14.70 -5.12
C GLN A 16 1.32 -15.81 -5.64
N TYR A 17 0.23 -15.43 -6.31
CA TYR A 17 -0.64 -16.33 -7.05
C TYR A 17 -0.43 -16.12 -8.54
N GLU A 18 0.01 -17.17 -9.21
CA GLU A 18 0.11 -17.21 -10.67
C GLU A 18 -1.16 -17.84 -11.27
N PRO A 19 -1.65 -17.37 -12.43
CA PRO A 19 -2.74 -18.03 -13.14
C PRO A 19 -2.41 -19.49 -13.50
N PRO A 20 -3.42 -20.39 -13.60
CA PRO A 20 -4.87 -20.16 -13.51
C PRO A 20 -5.42 -20.65 -12.15
N VAL A 21 -5.06 -19.99 -11.06
CA VAL A 21 -5.50 -20.38 -9.71
C VAL A 21 -6.77 -19.62 -9.32
N PHE A 22 -7.82 -20.30 -8.85
CA PHE A 22 -9.05 -19.68 -8.28
C PHE A 22 -9.72 -18.55 -9.11
N GLY A 23 -9.73 -18.66 -10.44
CA GLY A 23 -10.31 -17.61 -11.31
C GLY A 23 -9.47 -16.34 -11.43
N ILE A 24 -8.21 -16.38 -10.96
CA ILE A 24 -7.23 -15.33 -11.15
C ILE A 24 -6.68 -15.42 -12.58
N GLU A 25 -7.01 -14.43 -13.41
CA GLU A 25 -6.58 -14.36 -14.82
C GLU A 25 -5.20 -13.72 -15.01
N ARG A 26 -4.61 -13.15 -13.94
CA ARG A 26 -3.35 -12.40 -13.98
C ARG A 26 -2.58 -12.56 -12.67
N ASP A 27 -1.25 -12.52 -12.72
CA ASP A 27 -0.39 -12.58 -11.53
C ASP A 27 -0.85 -11.60 -10.45
N MET A 28 -0.93 -12.09 -9.23
CA MET A 28 -1.45 -11.35 -8.08
C MET A 28 -0.56 -11.57 -6.87
N TRP A 29 -0.36 -10.49 -6.11
CA TRP A 29 0.32 -10.52 -4.82
C TRP A 29 -0.69 -10.25 -3.72
N VAL A 30 -0.65 -11.06 -2.67
CA VAL A 30 -1.51 -10.94 -1.49
C VAL A 30 -0.61 -10.82 -0.26
N ALA A 31 -0.86 -9.80 0.55
CA ALA A 31 -0.18 -9.55 1.81
C ALA A 31 -1.21 -9.54 2.94
N GLU A 32 -0.96 -10.30 3.99
CA GLU A 32 -1.88 -10.50 5.12
C GLU A 32 -1.20 -10.20 6.46
N ASP A 33 -1.97 -9.65 7.39
CA ASP A 33 -1.58 -9.48 8.79
C ASP A 33 -2.51 -10.31 9.69
N ALA A 34 -2.00 -11.41 10.24
CA ALA A 34 -2.79 -12.32 11.07
C ALA A 34 -3.28 -11.68 12.38
N GLU A 35 -2.63 -10.60 12.84
CA GLU A 35 -3.03 -9.89 14.06
C GLU A 35 -4.32 -9.09 13.87
N THR A 36 -4.54 -8.55 12.67
CA THR A 36 -5.69 -7.67 12.36
C THR A 36 -6.66 -8.28 11.36
N GLY A 37 -6.33 -9.41 10.74
CA GLY A 37 -7.10 -10.01 9.65
C GLY A 37 -7.13 -9.16 8.37
N CYS A 38 -6.36 -8.07 8.30
CA CYS A 38 -6.33 -7.20 7.13
C CYS A 38 -5.61 -7.87 5.95
N THR A 39 -6.12 -7.63 4.74
CA THR A 39 -5.54 -8.15 3.50
C THR A 39 -5.31 -7.04 2.47
N GLY A 40 -4.07 -6.92 1.99
CA GLY A 40 -3.68 -6.06 0.88
C GLY A 40 -3.42 -6.87 -0.38
N ILE A 41 -4.09 -6.52 -1.48
CA ILE A 41 -3.88 -7.17 -2.79
C ILE A 41 -3.23 -6.18 -3.76
N GLY A 42 -2.24 -6.64 -4.53
CA GLY A 42 -1.48 -5.85 -5.49
C GLY A 42 -1.14 -6.61 -6.78
N ARG A 43 -0.80 -5.87 -7.83
CA ARG A 43 -0.20 -6.43 -9.06
C ARG A 43 1.30 -6.67 -8.92
N VAL A 44 1.91 -6.02 -7.93
CA VAL A 44 3.30 -6.20 -7.51
C VAL A 44 3.33 -6.30 -5.98
N GLU A 45 4.36 -6.94 -5.45
CA GLU A 45 4.55 -7.13 -4.00
C GLU A 45 4.43 -5.83 -3.21
N ASP A 46 5.11 -4.76 -3.67
CA ASP A 46 5.11 -3.45 -3.00
C ASP A 46 3.71 -2.82 -2.92
N GLU A 47 2.84 -3.08 -3.90
CA GLU A 47 1.45 -2.59 -3.89
C GLU A 47 0.64 -3.37 -2.85
N ALA A 48 0.77 -4.70 -2.82
CA ALA A 48 0.07 -5.55 -1.85
C ALA A 48 0.44 -5.15 -0.42
N VAL A 49 1.74 -5.02 -0.14
CA VAL A 49 2.26 -4.62 1.17
C VAL A 49 1.87 -3.18 1.51
N GLY A 50 1.95 -2.25 0.54
CA GLY A 50 1.51 -0.86 0.75
C GLY A 50 0.01 -0.76 1.07
N ASN A 51 -0.80 -1.58 0.42
CA ASN A 51 -2.23 -1.69 0.70
C ASN A 51 -2.50 -2.25 2.10
N LEU A 52 -1.78 -3.31 2.50
CA LEU A 52 -1.87 -3.88 3.84
C LEU A 52 -1.53 -2.84 4.92
N VAL A 53 -0.36 -2.19 4.82
CA VAL A 53 0.08 -1.16 5.78
C VAL A 53 -0.96 -0.06 5.94
N SER A 54 -1.56 0.39 4.83
CA SER A 54 -2.62 1.41 4.87
C SER A 54 -3.84 0.96 5.67
N LEU A 55 -4.24 -0.31 5.56
CA LEU A 55 -5.41 -0.84 6.25
C LEU A 55 -5.14 -1.07 7.73
N VAL A 56 -4.01 -1.70 8.05
CA VAL A 56 -3.61 -1.99 9.43
C VAL A 56 -3.51 -0.71 10.26
N LEU A 57 -2.84 0.32 9.74
CA LEU A 57 -2.77 1.61 10.43
C LEU A 57 -4.15 2.26 10.61
N THR A 58 -5.06 2.05 9.65
CA THR A 58 -6.44 2.54 9.77
C THR A 58 -7.18 1.78 10.87
N HIS A 59 -7.09 0.45 10.86
CA HIS A 59 -7.70 -0.46 11.83
C HIS A 59 -7.22 -0.16 13.25
N GLU A 60 -5.90 -0.08 13.47
CA GLU A 60 -5.28 0.21 14.77
C GLU A 60 -5.61 1.63 15.28
N SER A 61 -5.87 2.58 14.38
CA SER A 61 -6.28 3.95 14.75
C SER A 61 -7.78 4.11 15.02
N ALA A 62 -8.61 3.14 14.66
CA ALA A 62 -10.05 3.19 14.86
C ALA A 62 -10.44 2.75 16.28
N ALA A 63 -11.40 3.44 16.90
CA ALA A 63 -11.87 3.09 18.24
C ALA A 63 -12.74 1.81 18.18
N ILE A 64 -12.13 0.67 18.53
CA ILE A 64 -12.74 -0.66 18.68
C ILE A 64 -13.57 -1.05 17.44
N ASP A 65 -12.86 -1.51 16.42
CA ASP A 65 -13.45 -2.18 15.28
C ASP A 65 -12.71 -3.50 15.07
N GLU A 66 -13.43 -4.63 15.07
CA GLU A 66 -12.91 -5.96 14.72
C GLU A 66 -13.08 -6.25 13.22
N THR A 67 -13.44 -5.23 12.43
CA THR A 67 -13.67 -5.39 10.98
C THR A 67 -12.37 -5.70 10.26
N GLU A 68 -12.32 -6.88 9.64
CA GLU A 68 -11.28 -7.25 8.70
C GLU A 68 -11.45 -6.44 7.40
N TYR A 69 -10.42 -5.67 7.03
CA TYR A 69 -10.45 -4.85 5.82
C TYR A 69 -9.69 -5.50 4.67
N LEU A 70 -10.20 -5.34 3.46
CA LEU A 70 -9.56 -5.77 2.21
C LEU A 70 -9.36 -4.58 1.28
N LYS A 71 -8.18 -4.48 0.66
CA LYS A 71 -7.89 -3.45 -0.36
C LYS A 71 -7.36 -4.06 -1.64
N LEU A 72 -8.16 -3.89 -2.69
CA LEU A 72 -7.87 -4.40 -4.04
C LEU A 72 -6.87 -3.50 -4.80
N PRO A 73 -6.19 -4.04 -5.83
CA PRO A 73 -5.26 -3.28 -6.66
C PRO A 73 -5.95 -2.09 -7.31
N GLY A 74 -5.26 -0.94 -7.30
CA GLY A 74 -5.77 0.29 -7.87
C GLY A 74 -5.48 0.41 -9.37
N GLN A 75 -6.04 1.45 -10.00
CA GLN A 75 -5.52 1.90 -11.29
C GLN A 75 -4.21 2.66 -11.08
N VAL A 76 -3.10 2.04 -11.47
CA VAL A 76 -1.79 2.72 -11.51
C VAL A 76 -1.79 3.75 -12.64
N ARG A 77 -1.50 5.02 -12.31
CA ARG A 77 -1.27 6.08 -13.30
C ARG A 77 0.23 6.35 -13.40
N GLU A 78 0.81 6.11 -14.57
CA GLU A 78 2.20 6.46 -14.85
C GLU A 78 2.39 7.98 -14.75
N LYS A 79 3.28 8.41 -13.86
CA LYS A 79 3.67 9.82 -13.77
C LYS A 79 5.02 10.00 -14.42
N ARG A 80 5.05 10.61 -15.59
CA ARG A 80 6.31 11.04 -16.22
C ARG A 80 6.81 12.28 -15.51
N TRP A 81 7.93 12.14 -14.79
CA TRP A 81 8.70 13.26 -14.30
C TRP A 81 9.40 13.91 -15.48
N SER A 82 8.71 14.82 -16.16
CA SER A 82 9.35 15.63 -17.20
C SER A 82 10.31 16.61 -16.53
N ASN A 83 11.60 16.55 -16.88
CA ASN A 83 12.56 17.61 -16.58
C ASN A 83 12.13 18.97 -17.20
N ALA A 84 11.11 18.97 -18.06
CA ALA A 84 10.48 20.17 -18.63
C ALA A 84 9.78 21.07 -17.58
N GLY A 85 9.56 20.59 -16.36
CA GLY A 85 9.04 21.39 -15.24
C GLY A 85 10.11 21.91 -14.26
N ALA A 86 11.38 21.52 -14.43
CA ALA A 86 12.48 21.79 -13.49
C ALA A 86 12.83 23.27 -13.32
N ARG A 87 12.14 24.19 -14.02
CA ARG A 87 12.40 25.63 -13.92
C ARG A 87 11.38 26.46 -13.17
N LYS A 88 10.26 25.93 -12.63
CA LYS A 88 9.32 26.79 -11.85
C LYS A 88 8.21 26.12 -11.02
N ARG A 89 8.37 24.91 -10.50
CA ARG A 89 7.39 24.39 -9.52
C ARG A 89 8.09 23.82 -8.30
N ARG A 90 7.90 24.48 -7.16
CA ARG A 90 8.37 24.03 -5.86
C ARG A 90 8.03 22.56 -5.65
N GLY A 91 9.02 21.78 -5.24
CA GLY A 91 8.87 20.36 -4.93
C GLY A 91 7.77 20.13 -3.90
N ILE A 92 7.19 18.92 -3.88
CA ILE A 92 6.17 18.60 -2.87
C ILE A 92 6.73 18.70 -1.45
N VAL A 93 8.04 18.44 -1.32
CA VAL A 93 8.81 18.60 -0.08
C VAL A 93 8.90 20.08 0.30
N GLU A 94 9.30 20.97 -0.61
CA GLU A 94 9.37 22.42 -0.33
C GLU A 94 8.01 23.00 0.09
N ARG A 95 6.91 22.55 -0.51
CA ARG A 95 5.55 22.99 -0.12
C ARG A 95 5.12 22.51 1.27
N LEU A 96 5.69 21.42 1.79
CA LEU A 96 5.38 20.91 3.12
C LEU A 96 6.17 21.66 4.21
N PHE A 97 7.36 22.16 3.90
CA PHE A 97 8.19 22.90 4.86
C PHE A 97 7.89 24.41 4.92
N ASP A 98 7.23 24.98 3.91
CA ASP A 98 6.74 26.38 3.94
C ASP A 98 5.54 26.60 4.91
N GLY A 99 5.00 25.53 5.51
CA GLY A 99 3.84 25.56 6.40
C GLY A 99 4.17 25.52 7.90
N PHE A 100 5.46 25.58 8.28
CA PHE A 100 5.93 25.67 9.65
C PHE A 100 6.55 27.04 9.95
#